data_AF-A0A6A5Y3F0-F1
#
_entry.id   AF-A0A6A5Y3F0-F1
#
_cell.length_a   1.000
_cell.length_b   1.000
_cell.length_c   1.000
_cell.angle_alpha   90.00
_cell.angle_beta   90.00
_cell.angle_gamma   90.00
#
_symmetry.space_group_name_H-M   'P 1'
#
loop_
_entity.id
_entity.type
_entity.pdbx_description
1 polymer ?
#
loop_
_entity_poly.entity_id
_entity_poly.type
_entity_poly.pdbx_seq_one_letter_code
_entity_poly.pdbx_strand_id
1 'polypeptide(L)'
;MPSLSSMLLASALVCFTVASPVIDRRHSECPASTTFYKCRSRAGIQFEGCCSQDACTLGFCPDTQYPPSATVTPSTPSATPAQTSIPSSTPTALPATECIPGANFTQWEPKMYNVYPNATESKYTNLTDTFLITQETGAANKRDAIVVFSNINATDNAECELQWYQPLAGSNFGYFNSGMMTWYQLDIPEEKSFDEFIGNIDELSYDTVRDVIGDRVGQPDISFWPQSPSLMDHLVTTLPCKKELAFYATVAGDTEGIVIMESTPFTENIGPLGWNLKYTC
;
A
#
# COMPACT_ATOMS: atom_id res chain seq x y z
N MET A 1 -9.06 42.58 -55.64
CA MET A 1 -10.17 42.29 -54.70
C MET A 1 -9.66 41.27 -53.69
N PRO A 2 -9.26 41.68 -52.48
CA PRO A 2 -8.87 40.75 -51.42
C PRO A 2 -10.12 40.34 -50.62
N SER A 3 -10.38 39.04 -50.49
CA SER A 3 -11.43 38.54 -49.59
C SER A 3 -10.77 38.15 -48.27
N LEU A 4 -11.02 38.98 -47.26
CA LEU A 4 -10.92 38.62 -45.86
C LEU A 4 -12.04 37.62 -45.55
N SER A 5 -11.71 36.51 -44.89
CA SER A 5 -12.67 35.80 -44.04
C SER A 5 -11.93 35.17 -42.87
N SER A 6 -11.84 35.98 -41.82
CA SER A 6 -11.65 35.54 -40.45
C SER A 6 -12.82 34.66 -40.04
N MET A 7 -12.55 33.45 -39.53
CA MET A 7 -13.48 32.81 -38.58
C MET A 7 -12.71 32.35 -37.36
N LEU A 8 -12.97 33.07 -36.28
CA LEU A 8 -12.74 32.68 -34.90
C LEU A 8 -13.50 31.38 -34.62
N LEU A 9 -12.86 30.37 -34.05
CA LEU A 9 -13.56 29.39 -33.23
C LEU A 9 -13.09 29.52 -31.78
N ALA A 10 -14.08 29.78 -30.94
CA ALA A 10 -13.96 30.05 -29.53
C ALA A 10 -13.60 28.79 -28.73
N SER A 11 -12.75 29.00 -27.73
CA SER A 11 -12.41 28.08 -26.67
C SER A 11 -13.64 27.64 -25.87
N ALA A 12 -13.87 26.33 -25.76
CA ALA A 12 -14.66 25.74 -24.69
C ALA A 12 -13.72 24.96 -23.78
N LEU A 13 -13.15 25.65 -22.78
CA LEU A 13 -12.42 25.02 -21.69
C LEU A 13 -13.47 24.36 -20.78
N VAL A 14 -13.71 23.07 -20.94
CA VAL A 14 -14.50 22.30 -19.98
C VAL A 14 -13.55 21.93 -18.83
N CYS A 15 -13.61 22.69 -17.74
CA CYS A 15 -12.97 22.29 -16.49
C CYS A 15 -13.71 21.06 -15.94
N PHE A 16 -13.23 19.87 -16.26
CA PHE A 16 -13.53 18.69 -15.46
C PHE A 16 -12.72 18.79 -14.18
N THR A 17 -13.35 19.27 -13.11
CA THR A 17 -12.87 19.00 -11.76
C THR A 17 -13.12 17.51 -11.50
N VAL A 18 -12.17 16.67 -11.90
CA VAL A 18 -12.17 15.26 -11.50
C VAL A 18 -11.90 15.27 -10.00
N ALA A 19 -12.95 15.10 -9.21
CA ALA A 19 -12.78 14.89 -7.77
C ALA A 19 -11.98 13.61 -7.62
N SER A 20 -10.70 13.73 -7.24
CA SER A 20 -9.89 12.59 -6.83
C SER A 20 -10.69 11.75 -5.84
N PRO A 21 -10.66 10.40 -5.91
CA PRO A 21 -11.33 9.59 -4.91
C PRO A 21 -10.82 10.02 -3.54
N VAL A 22 -11.77 10.52 -2.75
CA VAL A 22 -11.61 11.07 -1.41
C VAL A 22 -11.33 9.91 -0.44
N ILE A 23 -10.19 9.25 -0.60
CA ILE A 23 -9.75 8.17 0.31
C ILE A 23 -9.02 8.79 1.52
N ASP A 24 -8.34 9.92 1.32
CA ASP A 24 -7.52 10.56 2.36
C ASP A 24 -8.30 11.47 3.34
N ARG A 25 -9.53 11.85 2.98
CA ARG A 25 -10.28 12.85 3.78
C ARG A 25 -10.94 12.26 5.02
N ARG A 26 -11.27 10.97 5.03
CA ARG A 26 -12.07 10.40 6.14
C ARG A 26 -11.25 10.06 7.39
N HIS A 27 -9.97 9.72 7.24
CA HIS A 27 -9.08 9.48 8.37
C HIS A 27 -8.78 10.76 9.16
N SER A 28 -8.74 11.91 8.48
CA SER A 28 -8.49 13.23 9.09
C SER A 28 -9.75 13.93 9.63
N GLU A 29 -10.94 13.39 9.37
CA GLU A 29 -12.23 13.94 9.83
C GLU A 29 -12.62 13.45 11.23
N CYS A 30 -11.91 12.48 11.80
CA CYS A 30 -12.21 11.99 13.13
C CYS A 30 -11.77 12.98 14.22
N PRO A 31 -12.63 13.27 15.21
CA PRO A 31 -12.23 14.02 16.39
C PRO A 31 -10.97 13.42 17.03
N ALA A 32 -10.18 14.26 17.69
CA ALA A 32 -9.06 13.80 18.50
C ALA A 32 -9.52 12.68 19.46
N SER A 33 -8.69 11.65 19.65
CA SER A 33 -9.00 10.40 20.38
C SER A 33 -10.02 9.44 19.76
N THR A 34 -10.36 9.61 18.47
CA THR A 34 -11.15 8.63 17.72
C THR A 34 -10.45 8.21 16.43
N THR A 35 -10.74 7.00 15.95
CA THR A 35 -10.21 6.44 14.70
C THR A 35 -11.38 6.11 13.78
N PHE A 36 -11.21 6.30 12.47
CA PHE A 36 -12.24 5.93 11.50
C PHE A 36 -12.24 4.40 11.34
N TYR A 37 -13.40 3.77 11.55
CA TYR A 37 -13.58 2.34 11.33
C TYR A 37 -14.61 2.10 10.23
N LYS A 38 -14.32 1.11 9.38
CA LYS A 38 -15.25 0.57 8.39
C LYS A 38 -15.30 -0.95 8.50
N CYS A 39 -16.30 -1.44 9.22
CA CYS A 39 -16.39 -2.82 9.64
C CYS A 39 -17.56 -3.54 8.97
N ARG A 40 -17.37 -4.83 8.69
CA ARG A 40 -18.43 -5.76 8.31
C ARG A 40 -18.52 -6.84 9.39
N SER A 41 -19.54 -6.78 10.24
CA SER A 41 -19.71 -7.82 11.26
C SER A 41 -20.25 -9.12 10.64
N ARG A 42 -19.94 -10.27 11.26
CA ARG A 42 -20.50 -11.59 10.86
C ARG A 42 -22.03 -11.63 10.92
N ALA A 43 -22.65 -10.73 11.70
CA ALA A 43 -24.10 -10.58 11.83
C ALA A 43 -24.72 -9.60 10.82
N GLY A 44 -23.96 -9.10 9.85
CA GLY A 44 -24.44 -8.23 8.78
C GLY A 44 -24.56 -6.75 9.14
N ILE A 45 -24.14 -6.34 10.34
CA ILE A 45 -24.07 -4.93 10.72
C ILE A 45 -22.82 -4.33 10.07
N GLN A 46 -23.03 -3.31 9.24
CA GLN A 46 -21.97 -2.47 8.71
C GLN A 46 -21.81 -1.27 9.65
N PHE A 47 -20.62 -1.11 10.25
CA PHE A 47 -20.26 0.13 10.94
C PHE A 47 -19.35 0.94 10.04
N GLU A 48 -19.67 2.21 9.79
CA GLU A 48 -18.81 3.16 9.08
C GLU A 48 -18.84 4.49 9.82
N GLY A 49 -17.74 4.85 10.48
CA GLY A 49 -17.66 6.09 11.27
C GLY A 49 -16.47 6.14 12.23
N CYS A 50 -16.30 7.28 12.92
CA CYS A 50 -15.26 7.45 13.93
C CYS A 50 -15.68 6.81 15.26
N CYS A 51 -14.75 6.11 15.92
CA CYS A 51 -14.97 5.52 17.22
C CYS A 51 -13.73 5.65 18.12
N SER A 52 -13.93 5.81 19.42
CA SER A 52 -12.88 5.85 20.45
C SER A 52 -12.31 4.46 20.74
N GLN A 53 -13.04 3.42 20.36
CA GLN A 53 -12.67 2.02 20.54
C GLN A 53 -12.85 1.27 19.22
N ASP A 54 -12.23 0.09 19.11
CA ASP A 54 -12.32 -0.74 17.91
C ASP A 54 -13.75 -1.26 17.70
N ALA A 55 -14.49 -0.54 16.85
CA ALA A 55 -15.86 -0.86 16.49
C ALA A 55 -15.97 -2.16 15.67
N CYS A 56 -14.88 -2.62 15.05
CA CYS A 56 -14.87 -3.86 14.28
C CYS A 56 -14.83 -5.07 15.20
N THR A 57 -14.03 -4.99 16.28
CA THR A 57 -13.98 -6.01 17.33
C THR A 57 -15.27 -6.04 18.15
N LEU A 58 -15.80 -4.88 18.53
CA LEU A 58 -17.02 -4.79 19.34
C LEU A 58 -18.30 -5.07 18.54
N GLY A 59 -18.27 -4.88 17.22
CA GLY A 59 -19.46 -4.97 16.35
C GLY A 59 -20.42 -3.79 16.48
N PHE A 60 -20.11 -2.82 17.32
CA PHE A 60 -20.81 -1.54 17.49
C PHE A 60 -19.84 -0.49 18.06
N CYS A 61 -20.15 0.79 17.91
CA CYS A 61 -19.37 1.86 18.55
C CYS A 61 -20.11 2.40 19.79
N PRO A 62 -19.53 2.32 21.00
CA PRO A 62 -20.17 2.80 22.23
C PRO A 62 -20.43 4.31 22.24
N ASP A 63 -19.69 5.08 21.44
CA ASP A 63 -19.85 6.54 21.35
C ASP A 63 -21.19 6.97 20.71
N THR A 64 -21.85 6.06 19.97
CA THR A 64 -23.13 6.33 19.29
C THR A 64 -24.35 6.30 20.21
N GLN A 65 -24.19 5.96 21.49
CA GLN A 65 -25.32 5.87 22.44
C GLN A 65 -25.70 7.19 23.12
N TYR A 66 -25.12 8.33 22.74
CA TYR A 66 -25.53 9.64 23.26
C TYR A 66 -26.37 10.40 22.21
N PRO A 67 -27.61 10.84 22.53
CA PRO A 67 -28.38 11.68 21.62
C PRO A 67 -27.70 13.04 21.40
N PRO A 68 -27.91 13.71 20.25
CA PRO A 68 -27.22 14.95 19.93
C PRO A 68 -27.85 16.10 20.69
N SER A 69 -27.19 16.59 21.74
CA SER A 69 -27.50 17.91 22.30
C SER A 69 -26.38 18.43 23.17
N ALA A 70 -25.63 19.42 22.68
CA ALA A 70 -25.47 20.72 23.32
C ALA A 70 -24.31 21.52 22.70
N THR A 71 -24.69 22.66 22.12
CA THR A 71 -24.01 23.96 22.08
C THR A 71 -22.62 24.04 22.73
N VAL A 72 -21.63 24.31 21.88
CA VAL A 72 -20.26 24.67 22.27
C VAL A 72 -20.28 25.94 23.11
N THR A 73 -19.85 25.84 24.38
CA THR A 73 -19.48 27.00 25.21
C THR A 73 -17.95 27.02 25.32
N PRO A 74 -17.26 28.16 25.14
CA PRO A 74 -15.80 28.21 25.24
C PRO A 74 -15.37 28.07 26.70
N SER A 75 -14.54 27.08 27.00
CA SER A 75 -13.91 26.92 28.32
C SER A 75 -12.42 27.25 28.25
N THR A 76 -12.04 28.14 29.17
CA THR A 76 -10.71 28.65 29.52
C THR A 76 -9.63 27.57 29.67
N PRO A 77 -8.35 27.83 29.29
CA PRO A 77 -7.27 26.86 29.44
C PRO A 77 -6.95 26.60 30.92
N SER A 78 -6.98 25.33 31.32
CA SER A 78 -6.53 24.86 32.63
C SER A 78 -5.16 24.19 32.48
N ALA A 79 -4.28 24.46 33.44
CA ALA A 79 -2.86 24.13 33.41
C ALA A 79 -2.58 22.61 33.41
N THR A 80 -1.68 22.20 32.51
CA THR A 80 -1.12 20.85 32.36
C THR A 80 -0.24 20.45 33.56
N PRO A 81 -0.47 19.32 34.23
CA PRO A 81 0.53 18.69 35.07
C PRO A 81 1.56 17.94 34.20
N ALA A 82 2.84 18.14 34.48
CA ALA A 82 3.95 17.46 33.82
C ALA A 82 3.82 15.93 33.96
N GLN A 83 3.69 15.22 32.83
CA GLN A 83 3.83 13.77 32.78
C GLN A 83 5.30 13.41 32.61
N THR A 84 5.78 12.60 33.54
CA THR A 84 7.07 11.92 33.54
C THR A 84 7.16 10.99 32.34
N SER A 85 8.14 11.22 31.48
CA SER A 85 8.47 10.39 30.32
C SER A 85 8.86 8.98 30.77
N ILE A 86 8.07 7.98 30.37
CA ILE A 86 8.46 6.57 30.41
C ILE A 86 9.29 6.32 29.15
N PRO A 87 10.49 5.72 29.24
CA PRO A 87 11.30 5.41 28.06
C PRO A 87 10.55 4.38 27.19
N SER A 88 10.20 4.82 25.99
CA SER A 88 9.71 3.96 24.91
C SER A 88 10.84 3.01 24.52
N SER A 89 10.70 1.73 24.87
CA SER A 89 11.59 0.70 24.36
C SER A 89 11.13 0.35 22.96
N THR A 90 11.85 0.86 21.96
CA THR A 90 11.79 0.36 20.59
C THR A 90 11.98 -1.15 20.63
N PRO A 91 11.06 -1.98 20.11
CA PRO A 91 11.31 -3.40 19.98
C PRO A 91 12.53 -3.57 19.08
N THR A 92 13.62 -4.02 19.68
CA THR A 92 14.83 -4.41 18.97
C THR A 92 14.43 -5.54 18.04
N ALA A 93 14.56 -5.32 16.72
CA ALA A 93 14.41 -6.37 15.73
C ALA A 93 15.18 -7.60 16.19
N LEU A 94 14.48 -8.73 16.30
CA LEU A 94 15.11 -9.99 16.70
C LEU A 94 16.35 -10.23 15.81
N PRO A 95 17.49 -10.65 16.39
CA PRO A 95 18.65 -11.01 15.60
C PRO A 95 18.23 -12.05 14.56
N ALA A 96 18.65 -11.86 13.31
CA ALA A 96 18.36 -12.73 12.19
C ALA A 96 18.45 -14.18 12.67
N THR A 97 17.29 -14.84 12.75
CA THR A 97 17.20 -16.20 13.25
C THR A 97 18.07 -17.04 12.33
N GLU A 98 19.07 -17.71 12.90
CA GLU A 98 19.98 -18.57 12.16
C GLU A 98 19.15 -19.53 11.30
N CYS A 99 19.38 -19.49 9.99
CA CYS A 99 18.61 -20.22 9.00
C CYS A 99 18.79 -21.72 9.22
N ILE A 100 17.72 -22.42 9.61
CA ILE A 100 17.73 -23.87 9.85
C ILE A 100 17.51 -24.57 8.49
N PRO A 101 18.47 -25.37 7.98
CA PRO A 101 18.28 -26.06 6.70
C PRO A 101 17.03 -26.93 6.68
N GLY A 102 16.24 -26.81 5.62
CA GLY A 102 14.91 -27.40 5.42
C GLY A 102 13.72 -26.65 6.05
N ALA A 103 13.91 -25.53 6.75
CA ALA A 103 12.83 -24.76 7.36
C ALA A 103 12.21 -23.75 6.36
N ASN A 104 10.89 -23.67 6.36
CA ASN A 104 10.15 -22.70 5.55
C ASN A 104 9.97 -21.39 6.30
N PHE A 105 10.28 -20.29 5.62
CA PHE A 105 10.14 -18.93 6.13
C PHE A 105 9.14 -18.16 5.27
N THR A 106 8.48 -17.19 5.90
CA THR A 106 7.65 -16.20 5.20
C THR A 106 8.09 -14.83 5.70
N GLN A 107 8.68 -14.07 4.79
CA GLN A 107 9.06 -12.69 5.05
C GLN A 107 7.90 -11.78 4.69
N TRP A 108 7.48 -10.99 5.68
CA TRP A 108 6.47 -9.94 5.55
C TRP A 108 7.14 -8.57 5.54
N GLU A 109 6.33 -7.52 5.34
CA GLU A 109 6.77 -6.12 5.46
C GLU A 109 7.93 -5.78 4.51
N PRO A 110 7.77 -5.98 3.18
CA PRO A 110 8.75 -5.45 2.24
C PRO A 110 8.81 -3.93 2.34
N LYS A 111 9.97 -3.34 2.04
CA LYS A 111 10.04 -1.89 1.81
C LYS A 111 9.28 -1.58 0.52
N MET A 112 8.39 -0.59 0.58
CA MET A 112 7.55 -0.20 -0.56
C MET A 112 7.72 1.28 -0.89
N TYR A 113 7.94 1.55 -2.17
CA TYR A 113 8.17 2.90 -2.69
C TYR A 113 7.26 3.16 -3.87
N ASN A 114 6.58 4.30 -3.90
CA ASN A 114 5.90 4.72 -5.12
C ASN A 114 6.85 5.44 -6.06
N VAL A 115 6.79 5.11 -7.34
CA VAL A 115 7.48 5.81 -8.44
C VAL A 115 6.46 6.28 -9.48
N TYR A 116 6.78 7.35 -10.19
CA TYR A 116 5.83 8.02 -11.11
C TYR A 116 6.47 8.14 -12.49
N PRO A 117 6.19 7.21 -13.43
CA PRO A 117 6.84 7.20 -14.74
C PRO A 117 6.67 8.47 -15.58
N ASN A 118 5.58 9.21 -15.33
CA ASN A 118 5.21 10.40 -16.09
C ASN A 118 5.52 11.71 -15.36
N ALA A 119 6.15 11.66 -14.18
CA ALA A 119 6.54 12.86 -13.44
C ALA A 119 7.92 13.35 -13.91
N THR A 120 8.06 14.65 -14.11
CA THR A 120 9.33 15.30 -14.49
C THR A 120 10.27 15.56 -13.30
N GLU A 121 9.81 15.31 -12.08
CA GLU A 121 10.59 15.50 -10.85
C GLU A 121 10.57 14.21 -10.03
N SER A 122 11.72 13.89 -9.43
CA SER A 122 11.85 12.79 -8.47
C SER A 122 10.90 13.03 -7.30
N LYS A 123 9.80 12.29 -7.29
CA LYS A 123 8.88 12.21 -6.15
C LYS A 123 8.77 10.75 -5.85
N TYR A 124 9.39 10.29 -4.79
CA TYR A 124 9.00 9.01 -4.21
C TYR A 124 8.20 9.28 -2.94
N THR A 125 7.39 8.32 -2.55
CA THR A 125 6.77 8.32 -1.23
C THR A 125 7.03 6.95 -0.65
N ASN A 126 7.77 6.92 0.47
CA ASN A 126 7.88 5.71 1.25
C ASN A 126 6.51 5.44 1.88
N LEU A 127 5.90 4.33 1.49
CA LEU A 127 4.65 3.84 2.03
C LEU A 127 4.87 2.41 2.53
N THR A 128 5.89 2.16 3.36
CA THR A 128 6.22 0.80 3.83
C THR A 128 4.98 0.03 4.34
N ASP A 129 3.93 0.73 4.79
CA ASP A 129 2.68 0.15 5.28
C ASP A 129 1.53 0.12 4.25
N THR A 130 1.71 0.65 3.03
CA THR A 130 0.66 0.73 2.01
C THR A 130 1.22 0.55 0.59
N PHE A 131 0.84 -0.56 -0.04
CA PHE A 131 1.00 -0.76 -1.48
C PHE A 131 -0.08 0.03 -2.23
N LEU A 132 0.32 0.94 -3.11
CA LEU A 132 -0.60 1.73 -3.93
C LEU A 132 -0.08 1.88 -5.35
N ILE A 133 -0.79 1.31 -6.32
CA ILE A 133 -0.54 1.56 -7.74
C ILE A 133 -1.80 2.13 -8.38
N THR A 134 -1.64 3.12 -9.25
CA THR A 134 -2.74 3.81 -9.91
C THR A 134 -2.39 4.11 -11.35
N GLN A 135 -3.36 3.98 -12.24
CA GLN A 135 -3.25 4.36 -13.63
C GLN A 135 -4.59 4.96 -14.06
N GLU A 136 -4.60 6.19 -14.55
CA GLU A 136 -5.77 6.75 -15.23
C GLU A 136 -5.80 6.32 -16.70
N THR A 137 -6.92 6.53 -17.37
CA THR A 137 -7.05 6.28 -18.81
C THR A 137 -5.93 6.98 -19.59
N GLY A 138 -5.24 6.24 -20.48
CA GLY A 138 -4.10 6.77 -21.24
C GLY A 138 -2.82 6.94 -20.42
N ALA A 139 -2.72 6.25 -19.28
CA ALA A 139 -1.60 6.29 -18.35
C ALA A 139 -1.32 7.68 -17.73
N ALA A 140 -2.29 8.60 -17.73
CA ALA A 140 -2.15 9.84 -16.98
C ALA A 140 -1.99 9.55 -15.47
N ASN A 141 -1.22 10.41 -14.79
CA ASN A 141 -0.96 10.32 -13.34
C ASN A 141 -0.56 8.92 -12.84
N LYS A 142 0.17 8.17 -13.68
CA LYS A 142 0.59 6.82 -13.38
C LYS A 142 1.49 6.78 -12.13
N ARG A 143 1.14 5.90 -11.21
CA ARG A 143 1.86 5.59 -9.98
C ARG A 143 2.08 4.09 -9.94
N ASP A 144 3.33 3.70 -9.87
CA ASP A 144 3.75 2.32 -9.76
C ASP A 144 4.48 2.12 -8.43
N ALA A 145 4.75 0.87 -8.08
CA ALA A 145 5.40 0.53 -6.82
C ALA A 145 6.70 -0.24 -7.06
N ILE A 146 7.71 0.05 -6.24
CA ILE A 146 8.88 -0.79 -6.05
C ILE A 146 8.72 -1.50 -4.71
N VAL A 147 8.86 -2.82 -4.70
CA VAL A 147 8.69 -3.67 -3.52
C VAL A 147 9.98 -4.45 -3.29
N VAL A 148 10.61 -4.26 -2.14
CA VAL A 148 11.96 -4.79 -1.84
C VAL A 148 11.92 -5.69 -0.60
N PHE A 149 12.38 -6.93 -0.79
CA PHE A 149 12.62 -7.93 0.25
C PHE A 149 14.12 -8.08 0.45
N SER A 150 14.63 -7.60 1.58
CA SER A 150 16.06 -7.64 1.92
C SER A 150 16.35 -8.70 2.99
N ASN A 151 17.63 -9.05 3.15
CA ASN A 151 18.11 -10.01 4.16
C ASN A 151 17.47 -11.40 4.04
N ILE A 152 17.19 -11.84 2.81
CA ILE A 152 16.68 -13.17 2.52
C ILE A 152 17.82 -14.17 2.80
N ASN A 153 17.63 -15.02 3.80
CA ASN A 153 18.58 -16.05 4.15
C ASN A 153 18.06 -17.39 3.66
N ALA A 154 18.16 -17.64 2.35
CA ALA A 154 17.72 -18.89 1.74
C ALA A 154 18.90 -19.80 1.43
N THR A 155 18.67 -21.11 1.30
CA THR A 155 19.74 -22.03 0.88
C THR A 155 20.15 -21.81 -0.57
N ASP A 156 21.36 -22.25 -0.92
CA ASP A 156 21.82 -22.25 -2.30
C ASP A 156 20.81 -23.03 -3.17
N ASN A 157 20.34 -22.39 -4.25
CA ASN A 157 19.30 -22.90 -5.16
C ASN A 157 17.88 -22.97 -4.58
N ALA A 158 17.61 -22.32 -3.44
CA ALA A 158 16.24 -22.18 -2.95
C ALA A 158 15.39 -21.37 -3.95
N GLU A 159 14.11 -21.73 -4.01
CA GLU A 159 13.10 -20.97 -4.74
C GLU A 159 12.38 -20.02 -3.77
N CYS A 160 12.16 -18.79 -4.24
CA CYS A 160 11.46 -17.72 -3.57
C CYS A 160 10.11 -17.54 -4.26
N GLU A 161 9.03 -17.61 -3.50
CA GLU A 161 7.67 -17.43 -3.98
C GLU A 161 7.18 -16.05 -3.54
N LEU A 162 6.95 -15.17 -4.51
CA LEU A 162 6.27 -13.91 -4.25
C LEU A 162 4.77 -14.18 -4.17
N GLN A 163 4.15 -13.78 -3.06
CA GLN A 163 2.75 -14.01 -2.78
C GLN A 163 2.08 -12.76 -2.22
N TRP A 164 0.76 -12.76 -2.24
CA TRP A 164 -0.02 -11.85 -1.41
C TRP A 164 -1.07 -12.62 -0.61
N TYR A 165 -1.38 -12.11 0.58
CA TYR A 165 -2.25 -12.80 1.52
C TYR A 165 -3.60 -12.14 1.70
N GLN A 166 -4.66 -12.95 1.56
CA GLN A 166 -6.05 -12.53 1.69
C GLN A 166 -6.64 -12.76 3.07
N PRO A 167 -7.09 -11.71 3.81
CA PRO A 167 -7.87 -11.88 5.03
C PRO A 167 -9.35 -12.18 4.73
N LEU A 168 -10.04 -12.81 5.69
CA LEU A 168 -11.47 -13.18 5.59
C LEU A 168 -12.41 -11.96 5.55
N ALA A 169 -11.99 -10.85 6.18
CA ALA A 169 -12.76 -9.63 6.28
C ALA A 169 -11.83 -8.46 6.67
N GLY A 170 -12.13 -7.26 6.18
CA GLY A 170 -11.39 -6.03 6.51
C GLY A 170 -11.43 -5.00 5.38
N SER A 171 -11.20 -3.73 5.71
CA SER A 171 -11.19 -2.58 4.79
C SER A 171 -9.82 -2.26 4.20
N ASN A 172 -8.81 -3.06 4.51
CA ASN A 172 -7.40 -2.74 4.31
C ASN A 172 -6.92 -3.03 2.88
N PHE A 173 -7.87 -3.18 1.96
CA PHE A 173 -7.65 -3.46 0.55
C PHE A 173 -8.78 -2.86 -0.29
N GLY A 174 -8.45 -2.38 -1.47
CA GLY A 174 -9.41 -1.95 -2.46
C GLY A 174 -8.83 -1.96 -3.86
N TYR A 175 -9.71 -2.07 -4.84
CA TYR A 175 -9.38 -1.74 -6.21
C TYR A 175 -10.47 -0.87 -6.83
N PHE A 176 -10.12 -0.13 -7.89
CA PHE A 176 -11.08 0.59 -8.72
C PHE A 176 -10.84 0.21 -10.18
N ASN A 177 -11.92 -0.07 -10.91
CA ASN A 177 -11.97 -0.48 -12.31
C ASN A 177 -11.23 -1.80 -12.64
N SER A 178 -9.92 -1.85 -12.47
CA SER A 178 -9.08 -3.03 -12.68
C SER A 178 -8.17 -3.28 -11.47
N GLY A 179 -8.21 -4.50 -10.94
CA GLY A 179 -7.24 -5.02 -9.99
C GLY A 179 -6.11 -5.81 -10.67
N MET A 180 -6.00 -5.77 -12.00
CA MET A 180 -4.97 -6.52 -12.71
C MET A 180 -3.63 -5.79 -12.65
N MET A 181 -2.59 -6.48 -12.20
CA MET A 181 -1.25 -5.91 -12.03
C MET A 181 -0.24 -6.70 -12.85
N THR A 182 0.86 -6.07 -13.23
CA THR A 182 2.02 -6.72 -13.83
C THR A 182 3.23 -6.51 -12.94
N TRP A 183 3.97 -7.58 -12.68
CA TRP A 183 5.15 -7.59 -11.83
C TRP A 183 6.38 -7.94 -12.65
N TYR A 184 7.44 -7.17 -12.44
CA TYR A 184 8.76 -7.34 -13.05
C TYR A 184 9.79 -7.50 -11.96
N GLN A 185 10.76 -8.40 -12.14
CA GLN A 185 11.92 -8.44 -11.26
C GLN A 185 12.90 -7.33 -11.65
N LEU A 186 13.49 -6.65 -10.67
CA LEU A 186 14.58 -5.71 -10.93
C LEU A 186 15.92 -6.45 -10.99
N ASP A 187 16.67 -6.23 -12.05
CA ASP A 187 17.99 -6.81 -12.30
C ASP A 187 19.10 -6.00 -11.61
N ILE A 188 19.03 -5.93 -10.28
CA ILE A 188 20.05 -5.27 -9.45
C ILE A 188 21.33 -6.11 -9.46
N PRO A 189 22.52 -5.51 -9.63
CA PRO A 189 23.80 -6.23 -9.52
C PRO A 189 23.91 -7.00 -8.21
N GLU A 190 24.31 -8.27 -8.26
CA GLU A 190 24.32 -9.17 -7.09
C GLU A 190 25.20 -8.68 -5.93
N GLU A 191 26.21 -7.84 -6.23
CA GLU A 191 27.11 -7.28 -5.23
C GLU A 191 26.55 -6.03 -4.53
N LYS A 192 25.38 -5.54 -4.92
CA LYS A 192 24.75 -4.34 -4.36
C LYS A 192 23.38 -4.66 -3.77
N SER A 193 23.10 -4.07 -2.62
CA SER A 193 21.71 -3.88 -2.18
C SER A 193 21.01 -2.82 -3.04
N PHE A 194 19.68 -2.76 -2.95
CA PHE A 194 18.81 -1.80 -3.61
C PHE A 194 19.17 -0.39 -3.14
N ASP A 195 19.36 -0.20 -1.83
CA ASP A 195 19.75 1.08 -1.26
C ASP A 195 21.13 1.53 -1.81
N GLU A 196 22.10 0.62 -1.98
CA GLU A 196 23.40 0.93 -2.61
C GLU A 196 23.33 1.14 -4.13
N PHE A 197 22.41 0.44 -4.80
CA PHE A 197 22.17 0.60 -6.24
C PHE A 197 21.58 1.98 -6.54
N ILE A 198 20.57 2.39 -5.77
CA ILE A 198 19.97 3.72 -5.86
C ILE A 198 20.95 4.80 -5.35
N GLY A 199 21.81 4.45 -4.39
CA GLY A 199 22.84 5.33 -3.83
C GLY A 199 22.28 6.31 -2.79
N ASN A 200 21.31 7.12 -3.19
CA ASN A 200 20.56 8.01 -2.30
C ASN A 200 19.06 7.76 -2.49
N ILE A 201 18.39 7.23 -1.47
CA ILE A 201 16.95 6.92 -1.57
C ILE A 201 16.11 8.16 -1.87
N ASP A 202 16.59 9.35 -1.51
CA ASP A 202 15.93 10.62 -1.83
C ASP A 202 15.92 10.96 -3.32
N GLU A 203 16.78 10.29 -4.10
CA GLU A 203 16.89 10.41 -5.55
C GLU A 203 16.17 9.27 -6.29
N LEU A 204 15.46 8.39 -5.56
CA LEU A 204 14.67 7.33 -6.18
C LEU A 204 13.62 7.93 -7.13
N SER A 205 13.70 7.53 -8.39
CA SER A 205 12.79 7.93 -9.45
C SER A 205 12.54 6.76 -10.40
N TYR A 206 11.54 6.87 -11.27
CA TYR A 206 11.34 5.87 -12.32
C TYR A 206 12.56 5.77 -13.24
N ASP A 207 13.18 6.89 -13.62
CA ASP A 207 14.37 6.88 -14.47
C ASP A 207 15.55 6.14 -13.83
N THR A 208 15.70 6.20 -12.50
CA THR A 208 16.75 5.48 -11.76
C THR A 208 16.61 3.96 -11.88
N VAL A 209 15.38 3.44 -11.91
CA VAL A 209 15.11 2.00 -11.94
C VAL A 209 14.76 1.47 -13.33
N ARG A 210 14.36 2.34 -14.28
CA ARG A 210 13.85 1.93 -15.60
C ARG A 210 14.80 0.99 -16.32
N ASP A 211 16.09 1.28 -16.28
CA ASP A 211 17.09 0.55 -17.06
C ASP A 211 17.46 -0.80 -16.41
N VAL A 212 16.96 -1.08 -15.20
CA VAL A 212 17.08 -2.37 -14.50
C VAL A 212 15.74 -3.08 -14.31
N ILE A 213 14.65 -2.60 -14.93
CA ILE A 213 13.41 -3.37 -14.99
C ILE A 213 13.66 -4.57 -15.92
N GLY A 214 13.72 -5.75 -15.31
CA GLY A 214 13.99 -7.01 -16.00
C GLY A 214 12.72 -7.67 -16.54
N ASP A 215 12.72 -8.99 -16.54
CA ASP A 215 11.62 -9.78 -17.10
C ASP A 215 10.33 -9.68 -16.27
N ARG A 216 9.20 -9.79 -16.98
CA ARG A 216 7.88 -9.94 -16.34
C ARG A 216 7.83 -11.29 -15.63
N VAL A 217 7.66 -11.25 -14.32
CA VAL A 217 7.62 -12.46 -13.48
C VAL A 217 6.20 -12.89 -13.12
N GLY A 218 5.21 -12.00 -13.16
CA GLY A 218 3.84 -12.36 -12.82
C GLY A 218 2.80 -11.33 -13.25
N GLN A 219 1.54 -11.75 -13.26
CA GLN A 219 0.40 -10.89 -13.58
C GLN A 219 -0.82 -11.23 -12.71
N PRO A 220 -0.77 -10.93 -11.40
CA PRO A 220 -1.84 -11.25 -10.49
C PRO A 220 -3.08 -10.39 -10.76
N ASP A 221 -4.26 -10.98 -10.57
CA ASP A 221 -5.54 -10.28 -10.65
C ASP A 221 -6.27 -10.37 -9.31
N ILE A 222 -6.41 -9.22 -8.67
CA ILE A 222 -7.06 -9.07 -7.36
C ILE A 222 -8.47 -8.48 -7.47
N SER A 223 -9.02 -8.38 -8.69
CA SER A 223 -10.37 -7.85 -8.92
C SER A 223 -11.48 -8.68 -8.26
N PHE A 224 -11.22 -9.96 -7.97
CA PHE A 224 -12.18 -10.87 -7.35
C PHE A 224 -12.02 -11.02 -5.83
N TRP A 225 -11.15 -10.19 -5.22
CA TRP A 225 -10.87 -10.26 -3.80
C TRP A 225 -12.10 -10.13 -2.91
N PRO A 226 -13.01 -9.13 -3.09
CA PRO A 226 -14.16 -8.99 -2.21
C PRO A 226 -15.12 -10.17 -2.21
N GLN A 227 -15.04 -11.04 -3.23
CA GLN A 227 -15.88 -12.22 -3.39
C GLN A 227 -15.20 -13.52 -2.91
N SER A 228 -13.88 -13.51 -2.66
CA SER A 228 -13.17 -14.71 -2.21
C SER A 228 -13.45 -14.96 -0.72
N PRO A 229 -14.04 -16.13 -0.37
CA PRO A 229 -14.55 -16.40 0.98
C PRO A 229 -13.50 -16.97 1.95
N SER A 230 -12.23 -17.08 1.54
CA SER A 230 -11.22 -17.88 2.23
C SER A 230 -9.92 -17.13 2.49
N LEU A 231 -9.27 -17.45 3.62
CA LEU A 231 -7.87 -17.14 3.85
C LEU A 231 -7.03 -17.98 2.89
N MET A 232 -6.37 -17.32 1.96
CA MET A 232 -5.44 -17.97 1.07
C MET A 232 -4.32 -17.02 0.69
N ASP A 233 -3.12 -17.60 0.62
CA ASP A 233 -2.05 -17.02 -0.14
C ASP A 233 -2.32 -17.22 -1.62
N HIS A 234 -2.04 -16.17 -2.39
CA HIS A 234 -2.11 -16.22 -3.83
C HIS A 234 -0.70 -16.06 -4.37
N LEU A 235 -0.28 -17.03 -5.19
CA LEU A 235 1.03 -17.03 -5.82
C LEU A 235 1.07 -16.01 -6.97
N VAL A 236 2.05 -15.12 -6.95
CA VAL A 236 2.39 -14.27 -8.11
C VAL A 236 3.33 -15.02 -9.03
N THR A 237 4.43 -15.50 -8.46
CA THR A 237 5.55 -16.06 -9.19
C THR A 237 6.48 -16.84 -8.27
N THR A 238 7.32 -17.68 -8.88
CA THR A 238 8.41 -18.41 -8.24
C THR A 238 9.69 -18.10 -9.00
N LEU A 239 10.75 -17.73 -8.28
CA LEU A 239 12.04 -17.35 -8.85
C LEU A 239 13.20 -17.83 -7.97
N PRO A 240 14.42 -17.97 -8.49
CA PRO A 240 15.59 -18.27 -7.66
C PRO A 240 15.77 -17.22 -6.57
N CYS A 241 15.98 -17.67 -5.33
CA CYS A 241 16.24 -16.77 -4.23
C CYS A 241 17.57 -16.03 -4.40
N LYS A 242 17.56 -14.76 -3.99
CA LYS A 242 18.75 -13.91 -3.85
C LYS A 242 18.74 -13.33 -2.43
N LYS A 243 19.87 -12.81 -1.95
CA LYS A 243 19.93 -12.11 -0.64
C LYS A 243 18.97 -10.92 -0.56
N GLU A 244 18.66 -10.35 -1.71
CA GLU A 244 17.65 -9.32 -1.86
C GLU A 244 16.92 -9.50 -3.19
N LEU A 245 15.60 -9.34 -3.14
CA LEU A 245 14.72 -9.35 -4.30
C LEU A 245 13.94 -8.04 -4.32
N ALA A 246 14.01 -7.34 -5.45
CA ALA A 246 13.23 -6.14 -5.68
C ALA A 246 12.35 -6.32 -6.91
N PHE A 247 11.14 -5.78 -6.84
CA PHE A 247 10.13 -5.90 -7.88
C PHE A 247 9.59 -4.54 -8.26
N TYR A 248 9.28 -4.36 -9.53
CA TYR A 248 8.48 -3.25 -10.03
C TYR A 248 7.08 -3.75 -10.36
N ALA A 249 6.06 -3.12 -9.77
CA ALA A 249 4.66 -3.47 -9.91
C ALA A 249 3.88 -2.30 -10.52
N THR A 250 3.08 -2.60 -11.54
CA THR A 250 2.29 -1.62 -12.29
C THR A 250 0.90 -2.15 -12.62
N VAL A 251 -0.08 -1.27 -12.87
CA VAL A 251 -1.39 -1.68 -13.41
C VAL A 251 -1.18 -2.29 -14.79
N ALA A 252 -1.85 -3.41 -15.07
CA ALA A 252 -1.65 -4.13 -16.33
C ALA A 252 -2.22 -3.37 -17.55
N GLY A 253 -1.42 -3.30 -18.62
CA GLY A 253 -1.80 -2.69 -19.89
C GLY A 253 -2.12 -1.19 -19.78
N ASP A 254 -2.98 -0.70 -20.68
CA ASP A 254 -3.41 0.71 -20.73
C ASP A 254 -4.75 0.95 -20.01
N THR A 255 -5.19 -0.01 -19.18
CA THR A 255 -6.47 0.11 -18.48
C THR A 255 -6.37 1.07 -17.31
N GLU A 256 -7.42 1.85 -17.09
CA GLU A 256 -7.56 2.60 -15.85
C GLU A 256 -7.73 1.62 -14.68
N GLY A 257 -7.00 1.84 -13.59
CA GLY A 257 -7.03 0.96 -12.44
C GLY A 257 -6.40 1.60 -11.21
N ILE A 258 -6.92 1.25 -10.03
CA ILE A 258 -6.29 1.55 -8.75
C ILE A 258 -6.24 0.25 -7.98
N VAL A 259 -5.11 -0.04 -7.35
CA VAL A 259 -4.96 -1.07 -6.34
C VAL A 259 -4.37 -0.42 -5.10
N ILE A 260 -5.02 -0.62 -3.96
CA ILE A 260 -4.51 -0.23 -2.65
C ILE A 260 -4.57 -1.44 -1.71
N MET A 261 -3.49 -1.67 -0.98
CA MET A 261 -3.38 -2.75 -0.01
C MET A 261 -2.53 -2.26 1.16
N GLU A 262 -3.06 -2.32 2.38
CA GLU A 262 -2.24 -2.07 3.57
C GLU A 262 -1.41 -3.33 3.87
N SER A 263 -0.15 -3.10 4.19
CA SER A 263 0.76 -4.11 4.71
C SER A 263 0.85 -3.89 6.21
N THR A 264 0.22 -4.75 7.00
CA THR A 264 0.25 -4.62 8.45
C THR A 264 1.07 -5.74 9.08
N PRO A 265 1.91 -5.42 10.09
CA PRO A 265 2.55 -6.44 10.90
C PRO A 265 1.53 -7.42 11.49
N PHE A 266 2.02 -8.61 11.84
CA PHE A 266 1.23 -9.57 12.59
C PHE A 266 0.69 -8.91 13.86
N THR A 267 -0.62 -8.71 13.93
CA THR A 267 -1.31 -8.41 15.19
C THR A 267 -2.05 -9.66 15.65
N GLU A 268 -2.19 -9.83 16.96
CA GLU A 268 -2.83 -11.02 17.57
C GLU A 268 -4.23 -11.32 17.01
N ASN A 269 -4.88 -10.33 16.38
CA ASN A 269 -6.28 -10.42 15.94
C ASN A 269 -6.49 -10.51 14.42
N ILE A 270 -5.52 -10.05 13.59
CA ILE A 270 -5.77 -9.86 12.14
C ILE A 270 -4.85 -10.73 11.27
N GLY A 271 -3.81 -11.35 11.84
CA GLY A 271 -2.79 -12.02 11.04
C GLY A 271 -1.98 -11.01 10.21
N PRO A 272 -0.93 -11.46 9.51
CA PRO A 272 -0.14 -10.58 8.66
C PRO A 272 -0.91 -10.31 7.36
N LEU A 273 -0.83 -9.10 6.84
CA LEU A 273 -1.50 -8.68 5.61
C LEU A 273 -0.49 -8.18 4.60
N GLY A 274 -0.82 -8.34 3.31
CA GLY A 274 -0.07 -7.72 2.24
C GLY A 274 0.76 -8.70 1.43
N TRP A 275 1.83 -8.17 0.85
CA TRP A 275 2.81 -8.90 0.07
C TRP A 275 3.78 -9.65 0.99
N ASN A 276 4.06 -10.90 0.64
CA ASN A 276 5.03 -11.71 1.35
C ASN A 276 5.91 -12.50 0.39
N LEU A 277 7.06 -12.93 0.90
CA LEU A 277 7.99 -13.78 0.19
C LEU A 277 8.18 -15.07 0.99
N LYS A 278 7.82 -16.21 0.40
CA LYS A 278 8.09 -17.52 1.00
C LYS A 278 9.37 -18.10 0.41
N TYR A 279 10.18 -18.72 1.28
CA TYR A 279 11.39 -19.40 0.85
C TYR A 279 11.78 -20.48 1.85
N THR A 280 12.63 -21.38 1.40
CA THR A 280 13.21 -22.45 2.21
C THR A 280 14.66 -22.08 2.55
N CYS A 281 14.93 -22.02 3.85
CA CYS A 281 16.22 -22.40 4.39
C CYS A 281 16.33 -23.91 4.22
#